data_AF-A0A927CRS2-F1
#
_entry.id   AF-A0A927CRS2-F1
#
_cell.length_a   1.000
_cell.length_b   1.000
_cell.length_c   1.000
_cell.angle_alpha   90.00
_cell.angle_beta   90.00
_cell.angle_gamma   90.00
#
_symmetry.space_group_name_H-M   'P 1'
#
loop_
_entity.id
_entity.type
_entity.pdbx_description
1 polymer ?
#
loop_
_entity_poly.entity_id
_entity_poly.type
_entity_poly.pdbx_seq_one_letter_code
_entity_poly.pdbx_strand_id
1 'polypeptide(L)'
;MPEEREALLRAFGEWTAFVSDLGRYGEWLWNQSVAPGKWTVREAVAHMLKWDEYFFEGAVAKVAAGLPLTVRHLDYDEFNREAADYGRKTSVGELTGEAVRIRTGIIETISGLSDEQYAAAYRDADGHPFDAAGYLKDFKEHDRHHMGQLKDRLSLRIEEMSLNGWPALQTVVYDGWLLRFADGYTKRSNSVSAIYGHTLELAGKLDACERLYGERGIRTAFKVTPFVRPNALDGELEVRGYERIDHTLVKTVHLEDVSAPSHDEAQLESEPTGDWLRAVAGMYGLSERQQAVTRKMMEQSPLPKCFAVLQAQGVPVACGIAVLENGWVGLYDVVTGAEHRGRGYGEQLVLHLLSWGKRQGAKHSYLLVVKSNAPANRLYDKIGFKGQYDYWYRVKKD
;
A
#
# COMPACT_ATOMS: atom_id res chain seq x y z
N MET A 1 35.96 -7.60 1.63
CA MET A 1 35.36 -8.55 2.61
C MET A 1 34.51 -7.83 3.65
N PRO A 2 35.00 -6.81 4.41
CA PRO A 2 34.18 -6.15 5.43
C PRO A 2 32.96 -5.40 4.85
N GLU A 3 33.16 -4.66 3.74
CA GLU A 3 32.09 -3.92 3.08
C GLU A 3 30.99 -4.83 2.51
N GLU A 4 31.35 -6.02 1.98
CA GLU A 4 30.39 -7.01 1.48
C GLU A 4 29.58 -7.62 2.63
N ARG A 5 30.26 -8.01 3.72
CA ARG A 5 29.61 -8.52 4.94
C ARG A 5 28.60 -7.53 5.51
N GLU A 6 29.00 -6.26 5.67
CA GLU A 6 28.09 -5.23 6.15
C GLU A 6 26.92 -4.98 5.20
N ALA A 7 27.15 -4.98 3.89
CA ALA A 7 26.09 -4.81 2.90
C ALA A 7 25.07 -5.96 2.95
N LEU A 8 25.53 -7.20 3.12
CA LEU A 8 24.67 -8.38 3.29
C LEU A 8 23.88 -8.30 4.60
N LEU A 9 24.51 -7.95 5.71
CA LEU A 9 23.83 -7.77 7.00
C LEU A 9 22.77 -6.67 6.95
N ARG A 10 23.08 -5.52 6.32
CA ARG A 10 22.10 -4.44 6.12
C ARG A 10 20.90 -4.91 5.29
N ALA A 11 21.15 -5.62 4.19
CA ALA A 11 20.09 -6.09 3.32
C ALA A 11 19.23 -7.18 3.97
N PHE A 12 19.85 -8.12 4.70
CA PHE A 12 19.16 -9.13 5.51
C PHE A 12 18.37 -8.50 6.67
N GLY A 13 18.84 -7.35 7.19
CA GLY A 13 18.14 -6.54 8.18
C GLY A 13 16.94 -5.75 7.66
N GLU A 14 16.73 -5.64 6.34
CA GLU A 14 15.54 -4.97 5.77
C GLU A 14 14.23 -5.59 6.30
N TRP A 15 14.27 -6.90 6.62
CA TRP A 15 13.16 -7.64 7.21
C TRP A 15 12.67 -7.05 8.54
N THR A 16 13.56 -6.63 9.44
CA THR A 16 13.16 -6.17 10.79
C THR A 16 12.37 -4.87 10.74
N ALA A 17 12.81 -3.92 9.91
CA ALA A 17 12.12 -2.67 9.67
C ALA A 17 10.76 -2.92 9.00
N PHE A 18 10.72 -3.84 8.03
CA PHE A 18 9.50 -4.19 7.32
C PHE A 18 8.45 -4.84 8.23
N VAL A 19 8.81 -5.87 8.99
CA VAL A 19 7.86 -6.60 9.84
C VAL A 19 7.37 -5.73 11.01
N SER A 20 8.22 -4.82 11.50
CA SER A 20 7.85 -3.82 12.51
C SER A 20 6.79 -2.85 11.99
N ASP A 21 6.97 -2.31 10.78
CA ASP A 21 5.98 -1.45 10.13
C ASP A 21 4.69 -2.23 9.82
N LEU A 22 4.82 -3.48 9.36
CA LEU A 22 3.68 -4.36 9.10
C LEU A 22 2.85 -4.63 10.37
N GLY A 23 3.50 -4.73 11.54
CA GLY A 23 2.87 -4.90 12.85
C GLY A 23 1.94 -3.74 13.25
N ARG A 24 2.05 -2.59 12.58
CA ARG A 24 1.18 -1.42 12.82
C ARG A 24 -0.18 -1.55 12.12
N TYR A 25 -0.33 -2.46 11.17
CA TYR A 25 -1.62 -2.73 10.52
C TYR A 25 -2.51 -3.64 11.36
N GLY A 26 -3.83 -3.46 11.24
CA GLY A 26 -4.80 -4.24 12.02
C GLY A 26 -4.87 -5.72 11.63
N GLU A 27 -5.45 -6.53 12.53
CA GLU A 27 -5.71 -7.97 12.37
C GLU A 27 -6.35 -8.35 11.02
N TRP A 28 -7.15 -7.45 10.44
CA TRP A 28 -7.76 -7.70 9.15
C TRP A 28 -6.73 -8.01 8.06
N LEU A 29 -5.54 -7.37 8.05
CA LEU A 29 -4.50 -7.63 7.04
C LEU A 29 -3.80 -8.96 7.34
N TRP A 30 -3.51 -9.19 8.61
CA TRP A 30 -2.77 -10.36 9.09
C TRP A 30 -3.50 -11.67 8.80
N ASN A 31 -4.83 -11.64 8.81
CA ASN A 31 -5.69 -12.81 8.55
C ASN A 31 -6.08 -12.97 7.08
N GLN A 32 -5.49 -12.19 6.16
CA GLN A 32 -5.75 -12.30 4.72
C GLN A 32 -4.67 -13.12 4.03
N SER A 33 -5.09 -14.02 3.14
CA SER A 33 -4.19 -14.71 2.21
C SER A 33 -3.46 -13.72 1.32
N VAL A 34 -2.15 -13.93 1.12
CA VAL A 34 -1.33 -13.11 0.21
C VAL A 34 -1.76 -13.26 -1.25
N ALA A 35 -2.35 -14.40 -1.60
CA ALA A 35 -3.01 -14.70 -2.86
C ALA A 35 -3.99 -15.86 -2.69
N PRO A 36 -4.94 -16.10 -3.63
CA PRO A 36 -5.84 -17.23 -3.57
C PRO A 36 -5.10 -18.57 -3.39
N GLY A 37 -5.48 -19.35 -2.37
CA GLY A 37 -4.85 -20.64 -2.04
C GLY A 37 -3.44 -20.55 -1.45
N LYS A 38 -2.97 -19.35 -1.09
CA LYS A 38 -1.67 -19.14 -0.42
C LYS A 38 -1.87 -18.76 1.05
N TRP A 39 -0.78 -18.84 1.80
CA TRP A 39 -0.70 -18.45 3.21
C TRP A 39 -1.26 -17.05 3.46
N THR A 40 -1.76 -16.86 4.67
CA THR A 40 -2.04 -15.54 5.22
C THR A 40 -0.76 -14.77 5.48
N VAL A 41 -0.88 -13.45 5.61
CA VAL A 41 0.23 -12.57 6.01
C VAL A 41 0.90 -13.08 7.29
N ARG A 42 0.07 -13.47 8.27
CA ARG A 42 0.49 -14.06 9.55
C ARG A 42 1.28 -15.35 9.40
N GLU A 43 0.78 -16.28 8.58
CA GLU A 43 1.45 -17.56 8.33
C GLU A 43 2.79 -17.35 7.60
N ALA A 44 2.87 -16.42 6.66
CA ALA A 44 4.12 -16.08 5.98
C ALA A 44 5.16 -15.46 6.93
N VAL A 45 4.74 -14.57 7.83
CA VAL A 45 5.65 -14.00 8.85
C VAL A 45 6.11 -15.07 9.82
N ALA A 46 5.22 -15.97 10.26
CA ALA A 46 5.57 -17.07 11.15
C ALA A 46 6.52 -18.07 10.49
N HIS A 47 6.34 -18.37 9.20
CA HIS A 47 7.29 -19.14 8.41
C HIS A 47 8.70 -18.53 8.46
N MET A 48 8.82 -17.22 8.19
CA MET A 48 10.11 -16.53 8.24
C MET A 48 10.73 -16.56 9.65
N LEU A 49 9.93 -16.30 10.69
CA LEU A 49 10.38 -16.38 12.08
C LEU A 49 10.91 -17.78 12.45
N LYS A 50 10.19 -18.85 12.11
CA LYS A 50 10.59 -20.20 12.51
C LYS A 50 11.84 -20.67 11.80
N TRP A 51 12.04 -20.29 10.54
CA TRP A 51 13.31 -20.53 9.86
C TRP A 51 14.47 -19.74 10.48
N ASP A 52 14.25 -18.49 10.87
CA ASP A 52 15.23 -17.69 11.60
C ASP A 52 15.63 -18.36 12.93
N GLU A 53 14.66 -18.80 13.73
CA GLU A 53 14.90 -19.52 15.00
C GLU A 53 15.74 -20.78 14.77
N TYR A 54 15.33 -21.59 13.79
CA TYR A 54 15.98 -22.85 13.46
C TYR A 54 17.46 -22.67 13.09
N PHE A 55 17.76 -21.72 12.18
CA PHE A 55 19.14 -21.45 11.78
C PHE A 55 19.94 -20.69 12.85
N PHE A 56 19.30 -19.86 13.66
CA PHE A 56 19.98 -19.18 14.75
C PHE A 56 20.51 -20.16 15.78
N GLU A 57 19.64 -21.05 16.28
CA GLU A 57 19.99 -22.04 17.30
C GLU A 57 20.91 -23.14 16.76
N GLY A 58 20.60 -23.64 15.56
CA GLY A 58 21.27 -24.78 14.97
C GLY A 58 22.58 -24.45 14.28
N ALA A 59 22.76 -23.20 13.82
CA ALA A 59 23.93 -22.82 13.04
C ALA A 59 24.64 -21.57 13.53
N VAL A 60 24.00 -20.40 13.46
CA VAL A 60 24.66 -19.11 13.68
C VAL A 60 25.28 -19.01 15.08
N ALA A 61 24.52 -19.38 16.12
CA ALA A 61 25.02 -19.39 17.50
C ALA A 61 26.14 -20.44 17.71
N LYS A 62 26.09 -21.57 16.99
CA LYS A 62 27.12 -22.63 17.08
C LYS A 62 28.44 -22.18 16.45
N VAL A 63 28.39 -21.52 15.29
CA VAL A 63 29.56 -20.92 14.64
C VAL A 63 30.25 -19.93 15.59
N ALA A 64 29.48 -19.03 16.20
CA ALA A 64 30.01 -18.04 17.13
C ALA A 64 30.67 -18.68 18.36
N ALA A 65 30.08 -19.76 18.87
CA ALA A 65 30.58 -20.51 20.03
C ALA A 65 31.71 -21.51 19.69
N GLY A 66 32.06 -21.70 18.41
CA GLY A 66 33.02 -22.72 17.98
C GLY A 66 32.52 -24.15 18.21
N LEU A 67 31.20 -24.36 18.20
CA LEU A 67 30.55 -25.66 18.40
C LEU A 67 30.15 -26.30 17.06
N PRO A 68 30.01 -27.64 16.99
CA PRO A 68 29.43 -28.31 15.84
C PRO A 68 28.01 -27.81 15.54
N LEU A 69 27.70 -27.64 14.26
CA LEU A 69 26.36 -27.32 13.77
C LEU A 69 25.39 -28.47 14.08
N THR A 70 24.14 -28.14 14.39
CA THR A 70 23.08 -29.12 14.68
C THR A 70 21.91 -29.05 13.70
N VAL A 71 21.98 -28.16 12.70
CA VAL A 71 21.03 -28.14 11.57
C VAL A 71 21.05 -29.48 10.84
N ARG A 72 19.88 -29.92 10.41
CA ARG A 72 19.63 -31.16 9.67
C ARG A 72 18.62 -30.89 8.56
N HIS A 73 18.52 -31.80 7.61
CA HIS A 73 17.42 -31.88 6.69
C HIS A 73 16.12 -32.14 7.48
N LEU A 74 15.10 -31.35 7.19
CA LEU A 74 13.77 -31.46 7.75
C LEU A 74 12.79 -31.85 6.64
N ASP A 75 11.66 -32.45 7.02
CA ASP A 75 10.48 -32.41 6.18
C ASP A 75 9.97 -30.95 6.15
N TYR A 76 10.24 -30.26 5.04
CA TYR A 76 9.89 -28.84 4.89
C TYR A 76 8.38 -28.61 4.91
N ASP A 77 7.57 -29.56 4.44
CA ASP A 77 6.13 -29.40 4.44
C ASP A 77 5.56 -29.52 5.86
N GLU A 78 6.10 -30.45 6.66
CA GLU A 78 5.76 -30.56 8.07
C GLU A 78 6.20 -29.31 8.86
N PHE A 79 7.46 -28.88 8.71
CA PHE A 79 7.98 -27.70 9.39
C PHE A 79 7.19 -26.43 9.07
N ASN A 80 6.91 -26.19 7.78
CA ASN A 80 6.16 -25.00 7.35
C ASN A 80 4.70 -25.04 7.83
N ARG A 81 4.09 -26.24 7.91
CA ARG A 81 2.74 -26.40 8.47
C ARG A 81 2.71 -26.08 9.96
N GLU A 82 3.70 -26.53 10.73
CA GLU A 82 3.84 -26.18 12.15
C GLU A 82 4.08 -24.68 12.35
N ALA A 83 4.92 -24.06 11.52
CA ALA A 83 5.15 -22.62 11.54
C ALA A 83 3.86 -21.84 11.25
N ALA A 84 3.08 -22.27 10.25
CA ALA A 84 1.77 -21.68 9.96
C ALA A 84 0.79 -21.86 11.13
N ASP A 85 0.75 -23.04 11.77
CA ASP A 85 -0.06 -23.31 12.96
C ASP A 85 0.31 -22.45 14.16
N TYR A 86 1.61 -22.22 14.37
CA TYR A 86 2.10 -21.27 15.37
C TYR A 86 1.59 -19.86 15.05
N GLY A 87 1.81 -19.37 13.82
CA GLY A 87 1.35 -18.06 13.38
C GLY A 87 -0.13 -17.82 13.64
N ARG A 88 -0.99 -18.82 13.34
CA ARG A 88 -2.45 -18.78 13.57
C ARG A 88 -2.84 -18.57 15.03
N LYS A 89 -1.99 -18.92 16.00
CA LYS A 89 -2.28 -18.90 17.45
C LYS A 89 -1.62 -17.72 18.18
N THR A 90 -0.56 -17.15 17.62
CA THR A 90 0.23 -16.07 18.21
C THR A 90 -0.43 -14.70 18.00
N SER A 91 -0.23 -13.70 18.86
CA SER A 91 -0.73 -12.34 18.56
C SER A 91 0.14 -11.62 17.52
N VAL A 92 -0.37 -10.59 16.82
CA VAL A 92 0.46 -9.81 15.87
C VAL A 92 1.66 -9.16 16.56
N GLY A 93 1.46 -8.58 17.76
CA GLY A 93 2.54 -7.93 18.50
C GLY A 93 3.63 -8.90 18.95
N GLU A 94 3.24 -10.09 19.42
CA GLU A 94 4.17 -11.14 19.80
C GLU A 94 4.94 -11.68 18.58
N LEU A 95 4.23 -11.95 17.48
CA LEU A 95 4.84 -12.48 16.26
C LEU A 95 5.85 -11.51 15.64
N THR A 96 5.52 -10.21 15.57
CA THR A 96 6.45 -9.18 15.08
C THR A 96 7.60 -8.94 16.05
N GLY A 97 7.34 -8.93 17.37
CA GLY A 97 8.36 -8.79 18.40
C GLY A 97 9.39 -9.92 18.38
N GLU A 98 8.94 -11.17 18.26
CA GLU A 98 9.83 -12.33 18.15
C GLU A 98 10.63 -12.31 16.84
N ALA A 99 9.99 -12.01 15.70
CA ALA A 99 10.66 -11.92 14.41
C ALA A 99 11.80 -10.89 14.43
N VAL A 100 11.54 -9.70 14.99
CA VAL A 100 12.56 -8.65 15.14
C VAL A 100 13.67 -9.11 16.07
N ARG A 101 13.32 -9.67 17.23
CA ARG A 101 14.28 -10.09 18.26
C ARG A 101 15.25 -11.15 17.72
N ILE A 102 14.74 -12.23 17.12
CA ILE A 102 15.56 -13.31 16.60
C ILE A 102 16.44 -12.80 15.45
N ARG A 103 15.86 -12.08 14.48
CA ARG A 103 16.62 -11.54 13.34
C ARG A 103 17.74 -10.59 13.80
N THR A 104 17.48 -9.77 14.80
CA THR A 104 18.49 -8.88 15.40
C THR A 104 19.61 -9.69 16.04
N GLY A 105 19.27 -10.74 16.80
CA GLY A 105 20.25 -11.65 17.39
C GLY A 105 21.13 -12.35 16.35
N ILE A 106 20.55 -12.77 15.22
CA ILE A 106 21.31 -13.33 14.08
C ILE A 106 22.31 -12.29 13.54
N ILE A 107 21.83 -11.07 13.27
CA ILE A 107 22.65 -9.98 12.71
C ILE A 107 23.80 -9.62 13.66
N GLU A 108 23.53 -9.43 14.94
CA GLU A 108 24.53 -9.11 15.96
C GLU A 108 25.57 -10.24 16.09
N THR A 109 25.11 -11.49 16.12
CA THR A 109 25.99 -12.66 16.23
C THR A 109 26.89 -12.78 15.01
N ILE A 110 26.32 -12.70 13.80
CA ILE A 110 27.12 -12.74 12.56
C ILE A 110 28.03 -11.53 12.46
N SER A 111 27.63 -10.34 12.91
CA SER A 111 28.48 -9.14 12.94
C SER A 111 29.63 -9.24 13.95
N GLY A 112 29.48 -10.04 15.01
CA GLY A 112 30.51 -10.27 16.03
C GLY A 112 31.53 -11.34 15.68
N LEU A 113 31.32 -12.15 14.63
CA LEU A 113 32.26 -13.19 14.19
C LEU A 113 33.62 -12.60 13.80
N SER A 114 34.70 -13.32 14.09
CA SER A 114 36.00 -13.03 13.50
C SER A 114 35.96 -13.23 11.98
N ASP A 115 36.89 -12.60 11.25
CA ASP A 115 36.97 -12.79 9.79
C ASP A 115 37.22 -14.26 9.42
N GLU A 116 37.96 -15.00 10.26
CA GLU A 116 38.17 -16.44 10.09
C GLU A 116 36.88 -17.24 10.27
N GLN A 117 36.11 -16.97 11.33
CA GLN A 117 34.82 -17.63 11.55
C GLN A 117 33.81 -17.31 10.45
N TYR A 118 33.80 -16.06 9.97
CA TYR A 118 32.88 -15.63 8.92
C TYR A 118 33.21 -16.27 7.55
N ALA A 119 34.50 -16.42 7.23
CA ALA A 119 34.96 -16.99 5.96
C ALA A 119 35.04 -18.52 5.95
N ALA A 120 34.95 -19.17 7.11
CA ALA A 120 35.04 -20.61 7.23
C ALA A 120 33.83 -21.34 6.64
N ALA A 121 34.09 -22.53 6.09
CA ALA A 121 33.07 -23.47 5.66
C ALA A 121 32.87 -24.53 6.75
N TYR A 122 31.64 -24.63 7.24
CA TYR A 122 31.21 -25.60 8.24
C TYR A 122 30.42 -26.74 7.57
N ARG A 123 30.13 -27.79 8.33
CA ARG A 123 29.24 -28.86 7.91
C ARG A 123 28.10 -28.99 8.91
N ASP A 124 26.87 -29.01 8.40
CA ASP A 124 25.69 -29.31 9.20
C ASP A 124 25.72 -30.76 9.71
N ALA A 125 24.72 -31.17 10.50
CA ALA A 125 24.70 -32.52 11.08
C ALA A 125 24.51 -33.64 10.04
N ASP A 126 24.13 -33.30 8.79
CA ASP A 126 24.02 -34.24 7.67
C ASP A 126 25.24 -34.16 6.73
N GLY A 127 26.20 -33.28 7.02
CA GLY A 127 27.44 -33.11 6.27
C GLY A 127 27.37 -32.11 5.11
N HIS A 128 26.25 -31.40 4.92
CA HIS A 128 26.12 -30.37 3.89
C HIS A 128 26.90 -29.10 4.28
N PRO A 129 27.45 -28.37 3.30
CA PRO A 129 28.22 -27.16 3.58
C PRO A 129 27.31 -26.05 4.14
N PHE A 130 27.86 -25.30 5.11
CA PHE A 130 27.27 -24.07 5.63
C PHE A 130 28.35 -23.00 5.76
N ASP A 131 28.07 -21.79 5.29
CA ASP A 131 28.89 -20.61 5.54
C ASP A 131 28.00 -19.38 5.76
N ALA A 132 28.49 -18.40 6.53
CA ALA A 132 27.70 -17.26 6.96
C ALA A 132 27.32 -16.33 5.78
N ALA A 133 28.17 -16.21 4.76
CA ALA A 133 27.92 -15.36 3.62
C ALA A 133 26.84 -15.96 2.69
N GLY A 134 26.90 -17.26 2.44
CA GLY A 134 25.89 -18.03 1.71
C GLY A 134 24.54 -17.95 2.37
N TYR A 135 24.47 -18.21 3.69
CA TYR A 135 23.24 -18.06 4.47
C TYR A 135 22.59 -16.67 4.30
N LEU A 136 23.36 -15.59 4.47
CA LEU A 136 22.84 -14.22 4.29
C LEU A 136 22.36 -13.94 2.86
N LYS A 137 23.07 -14.46 1.85
CA LYS A 137 22.71 -14.29 0.43
C LYS A 137 21.39 -14.97 0.11
N ASP A 138 21.24 -16.23 0.53
CA ASP A 138 20.06 -17.04 0.25
C ASP A 138 18.82 -16.47 0.94
N PHE A 139 18.92 -16.19 2.24
CA PHE A 139 17.76 -15.71 2.99
C PHE A 139 17.37 -14.28 2.63
N LYS A 140 18.31 -13.41 2.27
CA LYS A 140 17.95 -12.05 1.81
C LYS A 140 17.04 -12.09 0.57
N GLU A 141 17.29 -12.97 -0.39
CA GLU A 141 16.42 -13.09 -1.58
C GLU A 141 15.08 -13.76 -1.24
N HIS A 142 15.09 -14.78 -0.39
CA HIS A 142 13.87 -15.38 0.18
C HIS A 142 12.98 -14.35 0.89
N ASP A 143 13.57 -13.52 1.74
CA ASP A 143 12.85 -12.51 2.51
C ASP A 143 12.25 -11.46 1.58
N ARG A 144 13.01 -11.01 0.57
CA ARG A 144 12.51 -10.07 -0.44
C ARG A 144 11.34 -10.63 -1.24
N HIS A 145 11.36 -11.93 -1.55
CA HIS A 145 10.23 -12.59 -2.21
C HIS A 145 8.95 -12.50 -1.35
N HIS A 146 9.02 -12.89 -0.08
CA HIS A 146 7.87 -12.84 0.82
C HIS A 146 7.44 -11.40 1.14
N MET A 147 8.37 -10.50 1.42
CA MET A 147 8.08 -9.08 1.60
C MET A 147 7.36 -8.48 0.39
N GLY A 148 7.72 -8.90 -0.83
CA GLY A 148 7.00 -8.54 -2.06
C GLY A 148 5.53 -8.98 -2.03
N GLN A 149 5.26 -10.25 -1.72
CA GLN A 149 3.90 -10.78 -1.61
C GLN A 149 3.05 -10.03 -0.57
N LEU A 150 3.66 -9.70 0.58
CA LEU A 150 3.00 -8.96 1.66
C LEU A 150 2.69 -7.52 1.23
N LYS A 151 3.63 -6.84 0.56
CA LYS A 151 3.44 -5.50 0.00
C LYS A 151 2.34 -5.47 -1.07
N ASP A 152 2.29 -6.47 -1.93
CA ASP A 152 1.27 -6.58 -2.97
C ASP A 152 -0.12 -6.73 -2.35
N ARG A 153 -0.26 -7.55 -1.30
CA ARG A 153 -1.54 -7.71 -0.61
C ARG A 153 -2.06 -6.41 0.01
N LEU A 154 -1.17 -5.64 0.65
CA LEU A 154 -1.49 -4.33 1.21
C LEU A 154 -1.86 -3.33 0.11
N SER A 155 -1.08 -3.29 -0.98
CA SER A 155 -1.30 -2.40 -2.11
C SER A 155 -2.65 -2.65 -2.79
N LEU A 156 -3.00 -3.92 -2.98
CA LEU A 156 -4.30 -4.36 -3.46
C LEU A 156 -5.43 -3.87 -2.56
N ARG A 157 -5.28 -3.97 -1.23
CA ARG A 157 -6.31 -3.46 -0.32
C ARG A 157 -6.48 -1.95 -0.44
N ILE A 158 -5.38 -1.20 -0.46
CA ILE A 158 -5.44 0.27 -0.60
C ILE A 158 -6.13 0.63 -1.91
N GLU A 159 -5.87 -0.11 -2.99
CA GLU A 159 -6.58 0.07 -4.26
C GLU A 159 -8.09 -0.17 -4.10
N GLU A 160 -8.52 -1.27 -3.49
CA GLU A 160 -9.95 -1.55 -3.20
C GLU A 160 -10.61 -0.41 -2.40
N MET A 161 -9.95 0.04 -1.33
CA MET A 161 -10.45 1.15 -0.52
C MET A 161 -10.51 2.46 -1.33
N SER A 162 -9.53 2.68 -2.21
CA SER A 162 -9.54 3.85 -3.10
C SER A 162 -10.71 3.82 -4.08
N LEU A 163 -11.12 2.62 -4.51
CA LEU A 163 -12.26 2.46 -5.39
C LEU A 163 -13.57 2.79 -4.67
N ASN A 164 -13.68 2.42 -3.39
CA ASN A 164 -14.84 2.68 -2.53
C ASN A 164 -14.90 4.14 -2.05
N GLY A 165 -13.75 4.73 -1.69
CA GLY A 165 -13.65 6.07 -1.15
C GLY A 165 -13.94 7.16 -2.18
N TRP A 166 -13.70 6.88 -3.47
CA TRP A 166 -14.18 7.71 -4.56
C TRP A 166 -15.08 6.88 -5.49
N PRO A 167 -16.38 6.71 -5.16
CA PRO A 167 -17.26 5.77 -5.84
C PRO A 167 -17.60 6.21 -7.27
N ALA A 168 -18.15 5.28 -8.05
CA ALA A 168 -18.76 5.56 -9.35
C ALA A 168 -20.28 5.47 -9.22
N LEU A 169 -21.02 6.06 -10.15
CA LEU A 169 -22.49 5.96 -10.17
C LEU A 169 -22.93 4.53 -10.55
N GLN A 170 -22.13 3.84 -11.36
CA GLN A 170 -22.33 2.46 -11.73
C GLN A 170 -20.97 1.75 -11.86
N THR A 171 -20.91 0.52 -11.37
CA THR A 171 -19.78 -0.39 -11.57
C THR A 171 -20.30 -1.68 -12.21
N VAL A 172 -19.68 -2.12 -13.28
CA VAL A 172 -19.89 -3.44 -13.91
C VAL A 172 -18.71 -4.32 -13.57
N VAL A 173 -18.97 -5.48 -12.96
CA VAL A 173 -17.96 -6.54 -12.78
C VAL A 173 -17.93 -7.38 -14.04
N TYR A 174 -16.86 -7.26 -14.82
CA TYR A 174 -16.70 -7.89 -16.12
C TYR A 174 -15.49 -8.84 -16.11
N ASP A 175 -15.75 -10.11 -15.80
CA ASP A 175 -14.72 -11.16 -15.80
C ASP A 175 -13.47 -10.74 -14.98
N GLY A 176 -13.68 -10.36 -13.71
CA GLY A 176 -12.62 -9.89 -12.81
C GLY A 176 -12.17 -8.42 -12.98
N TRP A 177 -12.64 -7.72 -14.01
CA TRP A 177 -12.39 -6.29 -14.20
C TRP A 177 -13.55 -5.44 -13.70
N LEU A 178 -13.25 -4.24 -13.21
CA LEU A 178 -14.25 -3.28 -12.77
C LEU A 178 -14.35 -2.14 -13.78
N LEU A 179 -15.47 -2.06 -14.50
CA LEU A 179 -15.78 -0.98 -15.43
C LEU A 179 -16.65 0.03 -14.71
N ARG A 180 -16.17 1.27 -14.61
CA ARG A 180 -16.76 2.30 -13.76
C ARG A 180 -17.30 3.46 -14.60
N PHE A 181 -18.48 3.95 -14.26
CA PHE A 181 -19.17 5.02 -14.97
C PHE A 181 -19.73 6.06 -13.98
N ALA A 182 -19.46 7.33 -14.25
CA ALA A 182 -19.97 8.48 -13.51
C ALA A 182 -20.05 9.70 -14.44
N ASP A 183 -20.78 9.56 -15.55
CA ASP A 183 -21.06 10.65 -16.52
C ASP A 183 -19.83 11.46 -16.99
N GLY A 184 -18.67 10.81 -17.11
CA GLY A 184 -17.43 11.44 -17.56
C GLY A 184 -16.67 12.26 -16.50
N TYR A 185 -17.17 12.36 -15.27
CA TYR A 185 -16.50 13.04 -14.15
C TYR A 185 -16.30 12.08 -12.97
N THR A 186 -15.10 11.77 -12.47
CA THR A 186 -13.73 12.04 -12.95
C THR A 186 -13.13 10.78 -13.60
N LYS A 187 -11.89 10.81 -14.09
CA LYS A 187 -11.17 9.60 -14.56
C LYS A 187 -11.19 8.46 -13.53
N ARG A 188 -11.07 8.76 -12.23
CA ARG A 188 -11.12 7.76 -11.14
C ARG A 188 -12.44 6.98 -11.11
N SER A 189 -13.56 7.64 -11.43
CA SER A 189 -14.90 7.04 -11.48
C SER A 189 -15.34 6.63 -12.89
N ASN A 190 -14.49 6.84 -13.90
CA ASN A 190 -14.78 6.61 -15.32
C ASN A 190 -13.63 5.86 -16.00
N SER A 191 -13.16 4.76 -15.40
CA SER A 191 -12.07 3.94 -15.93
C SER A 191 -12.24 2.46 -15.60
N VAL A 192 -11.55 1.64 -16.38
CA VAL A 192 -11.43 0.20 -16.17
C VAL A 192 -10.32 -0.07 -15.16
N SER A 193 -10.61 -0.88 -14.14
CA SER A 193 -9.62 -1.39 -13.19
C SER A 193 -9.52 -2.92 -13.30
N ALA A 194 -8.38 -3.41 -13.79
CA ALA A 194 -8.15 -4.82 -14.10
C ALA A 194 -7.43 -5.53 -12.93
N ILE A 195 -8.14 -5.76 -11.83
CA ILE A 195 -7.51 -6.15 -10.54
C ILE A 195 -7.62 -7.65 -10.25
N TYR A 196 -8.77 -8.27 -10.53
CA TYR A 196 -9.05 -9.65 -10.07
C TYR A 196 -8.77 -10.74 -11.12
N GLY A 197 -8.09 -10.40 -12.21
CA GLY A 197 -7.77 -11.33 -13.29
C GLY A 197 -8.81 -11.34 -14.40
N HIS A 198 -8.76 -12.38 -15.23
CA HIS A 198 -9.62 -12.57 -16.40
C HIS A 198 -9.61 -14.05 -16.81
N THR A 199 -10.68 -14.48 -17.46
CA THR A 199 -10.83 -15.81 -18.09
C THR A 199 -11.12 -15.73 -19.58
N LEU A 200 -11.63 -14.59 -20.06
CA LEU A 200 -11.84 -14.32 -21.49
C LEU A 200 -10.54 -13.89 -22.17
N GLU A 201 -10.48 -14.06 -23.48
CA GLU A 201 -9.35 -13.60 -24.31
C GLU A 201 -9.21 -12.06 -24.23
N LEU A 202 -7.97 -11.59 -24.05
CA LEU A 202 -7.67 -10.20 -23.71
C LEU A 202 -8.12 -9.21 -24.79
N ALA A 203 -7.87 -9.50 -26.06
CA ALA A 203 -8.23 -8.62 -27.17
C ALA A 203 -9.76 -8.41 -27.23
N GLY A 204 -10.54 -9.47 -27.13
CA GLY A 204 -12.00 -9.38 -27.09
C GLY A 204 -12.53 -8.61 -25.87
N LYS A 205 -11.89 -8.72 -24.70
CA LYS A 205 -12.25 -7.91 -23.53
C LYS A 205 -12.00 -6.43 -23.73
N LEU A 206 -10.88 -6.08 -24.35
CA LEU A 206 -10.53 -4.69 -24.64
C LEU A 206 -11.55 -4.08 -25.60
N ASP A 207 -11.91 -4.79 -26.67
CA ASP A 207 -12.93 -4.35 -27.63
C ASP A 207 -14.30 -4.14 -26.95
N ALA A 208 -14.68 -5.04 -26.03
CA ALA A 208 -15.91 -4.90 -25.26
C ALA A 208 -15.90 -3.67 -24.34
N CYS A 209 -14.77 -3.39 -23.68
CA CYS A 209 -14.61 -2.18 -22.85
C CYS A 209 -14.73 -0.93 -23.72
N GLU A 210 -14.02 -0.87 -24.85
CA GLU A 210 -14.06 0.26 -25.78
C GLU A 210 -15.50 0.55 -26.26
N ARG A 211 -16.25 -0.50 -26.62
CA ARG A 211 -17.65 -0.36 -27.02
C ARG A 211 -18.53 0.18 -25.89
N LEU A 212 -18.45 -0.39 -24.68
CA LEU A 212 -19.32 0.00 -23.55
C LEU A 212 -19.11 1.46 -23.11
N TYR A 213 -17.87 1.95 -23.14
CA TYR A 213 -17.53 3.34 -22.86
C TYR A 213 -17.95 4.26 -24.02
N GLY A 214 -17.68 3.85 -25.27
CA GLY A 214 -18.04 4.58 -26.48
C GLY A 214 -19.54 4.80 -26.65
N GLU A 215 -20.37 3.78 -26.39
CA GLU A 215 -21.85 3.88 -26.40
C GLU A 215 -22.40 4.91 -25.41
N ARG A 216 -21.61 5.30 -24.41
CA ARG A 216 -21.96 6.31 -23.40
C ARG A 216 -21.30 7.67 -23.65
N GLY A 217 -20.53 7.81 -24.73
CA GLY A 217 -19.75 9.02 -25.00
C GLY A 217 -18.67 9.29 -23.96
N ILE A 218 -18.20 8.25 -23.25
CA ILE A 218 -17.13 8.37 -22.25
C ILE A 218 -15.84 7.85 -22.89
N ARG A 219 -14.76 8.62 -22.79
CA ARG A 219 -13.44 8.19 -23.24
C ARG A 219 -12.98 6.97 -22.45
N THR A 220 -12.69 5.88 -23.14
CA THR A 220 -12.19 4.64 -22.52
C THR A 220 -10.82 4.89 -21.90
N ALA A 221 -10.71 4.67 -20.59
CA ALA A 221 -9.48 4.79 -19.84
C ALA A 221 -9.23 3.51 -19.04
N PHE A 222 -7.99 3.02 -19.03
CA PHE A 222 -7.57 1.88 -18.20
C PHE A 222 -6.63 2.36 -17.11
N LYS A 223 -6.94 2.06 -15.85
CA LYS A 223 -6.03 2.28 -14.72
C LYS A 223 -5.05 1.12 -14.66
N VAL A 224 -3.76 1.43 -14.71
CA VAL A 224 -2.67 0.45 -14.70
C VAL A 224 -1.88 0.59 -13.40
N THR A 225 -1.90 -0.45 -12.57
CA THR A 225 -1.13 -0.58 -11.32
C THR A 225 -0.02 -1.63 -11.49
N PRO A 226 0.96 -1.74 -10.56
CA PRO A 226 2.04 -2.73 -10.66
C PRO A 226 1.56 -4.18 -10.55
N PHE A 227 0.36 -4.38 -10.00
CA PHE A 227 -0.29 -5.67 -9.78
C PHE A 227 -1.52 -5.87 -10.69
N VAL A 228 -1.58 -5.15 -11.82
CA VAL A 228 -2.64 -5.29 -12.81
C VAL A 228 -2.68 -6.71 -13.38
N ARG A 229 -3.88 -7.24 -13.65
CA ARG A 229 -4.06 -8.61 -14.15
C ARG A 229 -4.87 -8.62 -15.45
N PRO A 230 -4.29 -9.04 -16.58
CA PRO A 230 -2.95 -9.64 -16.74
C PRO A 230 -1.81 -8.62 -16.68
N ASN A 231 -0.61 -9.05 -16.27
CA ASN A 231 0.60 -8.20 -16.24
C ASN A 231 0.96 -7.61 -17.61
N ALA A 232 0.54 -8.27 -18.70
CA ALA A 232 0.75 -7.82 -20.07
C ALA A 232 -0.16 -6.66 -20.51
N LEU A 233 -1.18 -6.29 -19.72
CA LEU A 233 -2.20 -5.31 -20.10
C LEU A 233 -1.60 -3.97 -20.54
N ASP A 234 -0.61 -3.45 -19.82
CA ASP A 234 -0.04 -2.14 -20.14
C ASP A 234 0.66 -2.10 -21.51
N GLY A 235 1.35 -3.19 -21.86
CA GLY A 235 2.01 -3.33 -23.16
C GLY A 235 1.01 -3.53 -24.29
N GLU A 236 -0.05 -4.31 -24.07
CA GLU A 236 -1.11 -4.52 -25.06
C GLU A 236 -1.87 -3.21 -25.36
N LEU A 237 -2.15 -2.41 -24.33
CA LEU A 237 -2.75 -1.09 -24.50
C LEU A 237 -1.85 -0.15 -25.30
N GLU A 238 -0.53 -0.19 -25.07
CA GLU A 238 0.44 0.58 -25.85
C GLU A 238 0.43 0.20 -27.34
N VAL A 239 0.45 -1.09 -27.65
CA VAL A 239 0.35 -1.62 -29.02
C VAL A 239 -0.95 -1.17 -29.70
N ARG A 240 -2.04 -1.06 -28.93
CA ARG A 240 -3.35 -0.53 -29.39
C ARG A 240 -3.44 1.00 -29.49
N GLY A 241 -2.33 1.71 -29.30
CA GLY A 241 -2.25 3.17 -29.45
C GLY A 241 -2.71 3.96 -28.22
N TYR A 242 -2.79 3.34 -27.04
CA TYR A 242 -3.07 4.06 -25.80
C TYR A 242 -1.81 4.73 -25.25
N GLU A 243 -1.93 6.00 -24.89
CA GLU A 243 -0.87 6.79 -24.28
C GLU A 243 -0.99 6.81 -22.76
N ARG A 244 0.16 6.88 -22.07
CA ARG A 244 0.21 7.03 -20.62
C ARG A 244 -0.06 8.48 -20.23
N ILE A 245 -0.97 8.69 -19.29
CA ILE A 245 -1.24 9.99 -18.67
C ILE A 245 -1.33 9.88 -17.14
N ASP A 246 -1.21 11.01 -16.47
CA ASP A 246 -1.39 11.18 -15.02
C ASP A 246 -0.65 10.13 -14.16
N HIS A 247 0.67 10.03 -14.33
CA HIS A 247 1.48 9.22 -13.41
C HIS A 247 1.24 9.68 -11.98
N THR A 248 0.64 8.81 -11.17
CA THR A 248 0.10 9.11 -9.85
C THR A 248 0.76 8.23 -8.81
N LEU A 249 1.15 8.85 -7.70
CA LEU A 249 1.71 8.19 -6.53
C LEU A 249 0.58 7.90 -5.54
N VAL A 250 0.52 6.68 -5.04
CA VAL A 250 -0.27 6.34 -3.85
C VAL A 250 0.65 6.43 -2.66
N LYS A 251 0.29 7.25 -1.69
CA LYS A 251 1.08 7.46 -0.48
C LYS A 251 0.30 7.08 0.77
N THR A 252 0.98 6.59 1.79
CA THR A 252 0.41 6.19 3.08
C THR A 252 1.13 6.86 4.24
N VAL A 253 0.45 7.00 5.38
CA VAL A 253 1.04 7.46 6.64
C VAL A 253 0.35 6.81 7.83
N HIS A 254 1.09 6.57 8.90
CA HIS A 254 0.53 6.17 10.19
C HIS A 254 0.11 7.40 11.01
N LEU A 255 -1.12 7.42 11.52
CA LEU A 255 -1.69 8.61 12.19
C LEU A 255 -1.12 8.91 13.58
N GLU A 256 -0.28 8.02 14.12
CA GLU A 256 0.52 8.31 15.32
C GLU A 256 1.75 9.16 15.00
N ASP A 257 2.24 9.11 13.76
CA ASP A 257 3.43 9.86 13.33
C ASP A 257 3.06 11.28 12.84
N VAL A 258 1.77 11.59 12.78
CA VAL A 258 1.23 12.85 12.26
C VAL A 258 0.92 13.82 13.39
N SER A 259 1.38 15.06 13.25
CA SER A 259 1.09 16.14 14.19
C SER A 259 -0.39 16.52 14.23
N ALA A 260 -0.85 17.08 15.35
CA ALA A 260 -2.19 17.66 15.43
C ALA A 260 -2.28 18.95 14.57
N PRO A 261 -3.48 19.32 14.08
CA PRO A 261 -3.69 20.64 13.48
C PRO A 261 -3.39 21.75 14.50
N SER A 262 -2.91 22.90 14.02
CA SER A 262 -2.58 24.07 14.85
C SER A 262 -3.54 25.25 14.65
N HIS A 263 -4.42 25.17 13.65
CA HIS A 263 -5.57 26.03 13.48
C HIS A 263 -6.83 25.28 13.89
N ASP A 264 -7.86 25.98 14.37
CA ASP A 264 -9.14 25.35 14.79
C ASP A 264 -10.30 25.63 13.83
N GLU A 265 -10.11 26.47 12.80
CA GLU A 265 -11.18 26.98 11.92
C GLU A 265 -11.54 26.03 10.75
N ALA A 266 -11.65 24.72 11.00
CA ALA A 266 -12.16 23.77 10.01
C ALA A 266 -13.60 23.38 10.31
N GLN A 267 -14.50 23.67 9.38
CA GLN A 267 -15.86 23.12 9.38
C GLN A 267 -15.80 21.71 8.83
N LEU A 268 -16.33 20.74 9.58
CA LEU A 268 -16.30 19.31 9.25
C LEU A 268 -17.74 18.79 9.22
N GLU A 269 -18.21 18.42 8.04
CA GLU A 269 -19.58 17.95 7.83
C GLU A 269 -19.59 16.48 7.39
N SER A 270 -20.60 15.71 7.78
CA SER A 270 -20.74 14.30 7.35
C SER A 270 -21.37 14.15 5.96
N GLU A 271 -21.97 15.22 5.43
CA GLU A 271 -22.70 15.27 4.16
C GLU A 271 -22.16 16.39 3.25
N PRO A 272 -22.29 16.27 1.91
CA PRO A 272 -21.88 17.30 0.97
C PRO A 272 -22.87 18.49 1.00
N THR A 273 -22.68 19.37 1.99
CA THR A 273 -23.53 20.56 2.18
C THR A 273 -23.41 21.53 1.01
N GLY A 274 -24.39 22.44 0.90
CA GLY A 274 -24.36 23.50 -0.12
C GLY A 274 -23.12 24.40 -0.01
N ASP A 275 -22.66 24.66 1.21
CA ASP A 275 -21.45 25.46 1.45
C ASP A 275 -20.19 24.75 0.97
N TRP A 276 -20.04 23.46 1.28
CA TRP A 276 -18.90 22.68 0.80
C TRP A 276 -18.89 22.59 -0.74
N LEU A 277 -20.06 22.37 -1.37
CA LEU A 277 -20.16 22.33 -2.84
C LEU A 277 -19.82 23.68 -3.49
N ARG A 278 -20.26 24.80 -2.91
CA ARG A 278 -19.87 26.13 -3.39
C ARG A 278 -18.36 26.37 -3.26
N ALA A 279 -17.78 25.99 -2.12
CA ALA A 279 -16.35 26.14 -1.88
C ALA A 279 -15.51 25.31 -2.87
N VAL A 280 -15.83 24.02 -3.03
CA VAL A 280 -15.12 23.14 -3.98
C VAL A 280 -15.32 23.60 -5.42
N ALA A 281 -16.53 24.05 -5.81
CA ALA A 281 -16.79 24.59 -7.13
C ALA A 281 -15.98 25.85 -7.41
N GLY A 282 -15.88 26.77 -6.44
CA GLY A 282 -15.08 27.99 -6.56
C GLY A 282 -13.57 27.72 -6.68
N MET A 283 -13.06 26.67 -6.01
CA MET A 283 -11.63 26.35 -6.01
C MET A 283 -11.18 25.45 -7.18
N TYR A 284 -12.00 24.48 -7.58
CA TYR A 284 -11.71 23.56 -8.70
C TYR A 284 -12.30 24.02 -10.04
N GLY A 285 -13.26 24.94 -10.04
CA GLY A 285 -13.99 25.34 -11.24
C GLY A 285 -15.00 24.27 -11.71
N LEU A 286 -15.66 23.58 -10.78
CA LEU A 286 -16.62 22.54 -11.14
C LEU A 286 -17.88 23.11 -11.77
N SER A 287 -18.29 22.57 -12.92
CA SER A 287 -19.59 22.91 -13.52
C SER A 287 -20.75 22.40 -12.66
N GLU A 288 -21.96 22.95 -12.83
CA GLU A 288 -23.16 22.51 -12.10
C GLU A 288 -23.41 21.01 -12.26
N ARG A 289 -23.19 20.48 -13.48
CA ARG A 289 -23.28 19.04 -13.76
C ARG A 289 -22.27 18.24 -12.93
N GLN A 290 -21.02 18.69 -12.84
CA GLN A 290 -19.97 18.00 -12.07
C GLN A 290 -20.26 18.05 -10.56
N GLN A 291 -20.80 19.17 -10.06
CA GLN A 291 -21.25 19.29 -8.68
C GLN A 291 -22.38 18.29 -8.38
N ALA A 292 -23.39 18.19 -9.26
CA ALA A 292 -24.48 17.23 -9.10
C ALA A 292 -24.01 15.77 -9.11
N VAL A 293 -23.07 15.42 -10.00
CA VAL A 293 -22.45 14.08 -10.04
C VAL A 293 -21.66 13.80 -8.76
N THR A 294 -20.85 14.77 -8.29
CA THR A 294 -20.09 14.66 -7.04
C THR A 294 -20.99 14.41 -5.84
N ARG A 295 -22.05 15.22 -5.70
CA ARG A 295 -23.08 15.05 -4.68
C ARG A 295 -23.64 13.63 -4.70
N LYS A 296 -24.13 13.19 -5.87
CA LYS A 296 -24.77 11.88 -6.03
C LYS A 296 -23.83 10.72 -5.69
N MET A 297 -22.58 10.77 -6.18
CA MET A 297 -21.56 9.75 -5.85
C MET A 297 -21.34 9.64 -4.34
N MET A 298 -21.27 10.78 -3.65
CA MET A 298 -20.98 10.82 -2.22
C MET A 298 -22.18 10.43 -1.36
N GLU A 299 -23.38 10.89 -1.69
CA GLU A 299 -24.63 10.55 -0.99
C GLU A 299 -24.98 9.05 -1.10
N GLN A 300 -24.58 8.39 -2.20
CA GLN A 300 -24.80 6.96 -2.39
C GLN A 300 -23.78 6.07 -1.65
N SER A 301 -22.65 6.63 -1.20
CA SER A 301 -21.63 5.86 -0.50
C SER A 301 -22.09 5.54 0.93
N PRO A 302 -22.08 4.27 1.36
CA PRO A 302 -22.41 3.90 2.73
C PRO A 302 -21.28 4.16 3.73
N LEU A 303 -20.09 4.55 3.25
CA LEU A 303 -18.93 4.76 4.12
C LEU A 303 -19.08 6.05 4.94
N PRO A 304 -18.54 6.11 6.17
CA PRO A 304 -18.42 7.37 6.91
C PRO A 304 -17.49 8.34 6.16
N LYS A 305 -17.94 9.59 6.03
CA LYS A 305 -17.27 10.63 5.25
C LYS A 305 -17.15 11.90 6.08
N CYS A 306 -16.20 12.74 5.69
CA CYS A 306 -16.04 14.09 6.21
C CYS A 306 -15.72 15.04 5.07
N PHE A 307 -16.54 16.07 4.94
CA PHE A 307 -16.39 17.18 4.00
C PHE A 307 -15.85 18.37 4.79
N ALA A 308 -14.58 18.68 4.57
CA ALA A 308 -13.91 19.75 5.31
C ALA A 308 -13.85 21.03 4.47
N VAL A 309 -14.14 22.15 5.13
CA VAL A 309 -13.84 23.50 4.66
C VAL A 309 -13.00 24.21 5.72
N LEU A 310 -11.77 24.55 5.38
CA LEU A 310 -10.94 25.41 6.21
C LEU A 310 -11.24 26.87 5.88
N GLN A 311 -11.50 27.65 6.92
CA GLN A 311 -11.73 29.08 6.80
C GLN A 311 -10.53 29.86 7.34
N ALA A 312 -10.35 31.06 6.81
CA ALA A 312 -9.48 32.08 7.40
C ALA A 312 -10.25 33.39 7.42
N GLN A 313 -10.50 33.93 8.61
CA GLN A 313 -11.29 35.17 8.78
C GLN A 313 -12.69 35.06 8.13
N GLY A 314 -13.32 33.90 8.24
CA GLY A 314 -14.65 33.62 7.65
C GLY A 314 -14.67 33.37 6.13
N VAL A 315 -13.50 33.41 5.46
CA VAL A 315 -13.39 33.11 4.03
C VAL A 315 -12.97 31.65 3.83
N PRO A 316 -13.69 30.84 3.02
CA PRO A 316 -13.23 29.51 2.64
C PRO A 316 -11.91 29.57 1.85
N VAL A 317 -10.84 28.99 2.40
CA VAL A 317 -9.49 29.02 1.80
C VAL A 317 -9.01 27.67 1.29
N ALA A 318 -9.49 26.57 1.88
CA ALA A 318 -9.19 25.22 1.44
C ALA A 318 -10.39 24.28 1.69
N CYS A 319 -10.55 23.24 0.87
CA CYS A 319 -11.53 22.19 1.11
C CYS A 319 -11.00 20.81 0.70
N GLY A 320 -11.60 19.77 1.24
CA GLY A 320 -11.24 18.38 0.94
C GLY A 320 -12.24 17.39 1.54
N ILE A 321 -12.01 16.11 1.24
CA ILE A 321 -12.85 15.00 1.69
C ILE A 321 -11.97 13.95 2.37
N ALA A 322 -12.46 13.39 3.47
CA ALA A 322 -11.97 12.15 4.05
C ALA A 322 -13.05 11.07 3.98
N VAL A 323 -12.64 9.84 3.67
CA VAL A 323 -13.52 8.66 3.72
C VAL A 323 -12.89 7.58 4.58
N LEU A 324 -13.65 7.07 5.54
CA LEU A 324 -13.21 6.06 6.50
C LEU A 324 -13.61 4.66 6.04
N GLU A 325 -12.67 3.73 6.05
CA GLU A 325 -12.92 2.30 5.81
C GLU A 325 -11.91 1.44 6.57
N ASN A 326 -12.36 0.49 7.40
CA ASN A 326 -11.52 -0.53 8.05
C ASN A 326 -10.25 0.00 8.75
N GLY A 327 -10.37 1.10 9.49
CA GLY A 327 -9.25 1.72 10.21
C GLY A 327 -8.32 2.56 9.33
N TRP A 328 -8.72 2.85 8.09
CA TRP A 328 -8.04 3.75 7.17
C TRP A 328 -8.87 4.98 6.84
N VAL A 329 -8.21 6.13 6.65
CA VAL A 329 -8.83 7.33 6.11
C VAL A 329 -8.21 7.70 4.76
N GLY A 330 -9.00 7.62 3.69
CA GLY A 330 -8.60 8.07 2.35
C GLY A 330 -8.87 9.56 2.17
N LEU A 331 -7.90 10.31 1.64
CA LEU A 331 -8.04 11.75 1.38
C LEU A 331 -8.30 12.03 -0.11
N TYR A 332 -9.31 12.86 -0.38
CA TYR A 332 -9.76 13.19 -1.74
C TYR A 332 -10.05 14.68 -1.88
N ASP A 333 -9.96 15.17 -3.13
CA ASP A 333 -10.28 16.53 -3.55
C ASP A 333 -9.72 17.63 -2.64
N VAL A 334 -8.51 17.43 -2.12
CA VAL A 334 -7.78 18.41 -1.31
C VAL A 334 -7.33 19.56 -2.20
N VAL A 335 -7.84 20.77 -1.95
CA VAL A 335 -7.51 21.97 -2.71
C VAL A 335 -7.37 23.18 -1.80
N THR A 336 -6.50 24.11 -2.20
CA THR A 336 -6.39 25.44 -1.63
C THR A 336 -6.61 26.46 -2.75
N GLY A 337 -7.47 27.44 -2.50
CA GLY A 337 -7.76 28.52 -3.44
C GLY A 337 -6.48 29.23 -3.89
N ALA A 338 -6.39 29.60 -5.17
CA ALA A 338 -5.15 30.08 -5.79
C ALA A 338 -4.48 31.24 -5.03
N GLU A 339 -5.28 32.22 -4.61
CA GLU A 339 -4.89 33.41 -3.83
C GLU A 339 -4.37 33.09 -2.40
N HIS A 340 -4.66 31.88 -1.90
CA HIS A 340 -4.37 31.45 -0.53
C HIS A 340 -3.27 30.38 -0.45
N ARG A 341 -2.66 30.00 -1.58
CA ARG A 341 -1.58 29.00 -1.63
C ARG A 341 -0.31 29.51 -0.94
N GLY A 342 0.51 28.58 -0.47
CA GLY A 342 1.79 28.90 0.18
C GLY A 342 1.69 29.45 1.61
N ARG A 343 0.49 29.46 2.21
CA ARG A 343 0.23 30.00 3.56
C ARG A 343 -0.04 28.92 4.63
N GLY A 344 0.19 27.65 4.31
CA GLY A 344 -0.03 26.52 5.23
C GLY A 344 -1.46 25.97 5.31
N TYR A 345 -2.45 26.59 4.64
CA TYR A 345 -3.84 26.13 4.71
C TYR A 345 -4.09 24.70 4.21
N GLY A 346 -3.41 24.29 3.14
CA GLY A 346 -3.51 22.90 2.65
C GLY A 346 -3.02 21.88 3.67
N GLU A 347 -1.98 22.21 4.43
CA GLU A 347 -1.47 21.38 5.53
C GLU A 347 -2.48 21.28 6.65
N GLN A 348 -2.99 22.42 7.13
CA GLN A 348 -3.97 22.45 8.21
C GLN A 348 -5.23 21.67 7.85
N LEU A 349 -5.75 21.84 6.64
CA LEU A 349 -6.90 21.08 6.13
C LEU A 349 -6.63 19.56 6.20
N VAL A 350 -5.48 19.10 5.72
CA VAL A 350 -5.11 17.68 5.77
C VAL A 350 -5.02 17.21 7.22
N LEU A 351 -4.36 17.95 8.11
CA LEU A 351 -4.25 17.59 9.53
C LEU A 351 -5.62 17.50 10.21
N HIS A 352 -6.58 18.35 9.88
CA HIS A 352 -7.96 18.23 10.37
C HIS A 352 -8.67 16.98 9.87
N LEU A 353 -8.55 16.64 8.59
CA LEU A 353 -9.12 15.42 8.02
C LEU A 353 -8.52 14.15 8.65
N LEU A 354 -7.19 14.15 8.86
CA LEU A 354 -6.49 13.05 9.55
C LEU A 354 -6.90 12.94 11.02
N SER A 355 -7.01 14.08 11.71
CA SER A 355 -7.50 14.15 13.09
C SER A 355 -8.94 13.66 13.23
N TRP A 356 -9.81 13.99 12.26
CA TRP A 356 -11.15 13.42 12.17
C TRP A 356 -11.11 11.90 12.02
N GLY A 357 -10.32 11.37 11.09
CA GLY A 357 -10.17 9.93 10.90
C GLY A 357 -9.67 9.22 12.16
N LYS A 358 -8.67 9.80 12.84
CA LYS A 358 -8.11 9.28 14.10
C LYS A 358 -9.16 9.19 15.21
N ARG A 359 -10.01 10.21 15.36
CA ARG A 359 -11.14 10.18 16.33
C ARG A 359 -12.17 9.09 16.01
N GLN A 360 -12.29 8.71 14.75
CA GLN A 360 -13.16 7.60 14.30
C GLN A 360 -12.47 6.22 14.37
N GLY A 361 -11.26 6.13 14.95
CA GLY A 361 -10.53 4.89 15.10
C GLY A 361 -9.63 4.52 13.90
N ALA A 362 -9.43 5.41 12.93
CA ALA A 362 -8.41 5.19 11.92
C ALA A 362 -7.01 5.18 12.55
N LYS A 363 -6.15 4.29 12.06
CA LYS A 363 -4.72 4.23 12.39
C LYS A 363 -3.83 4.66 11.23
N HIS A 364 -4.36 4.57 10.02
CA HIS A 364 -3.61 4.81 8.79
C HIS A 364 -4.38 5.76 7.87
N SER A 365 -3.65 6.46 7.00
CA SER A 365 -4.25 7.22 5.90
C SER A 365 -3.58 6.89 4.58
N TYR A 366 -4.32 7.05 3.48
CA TYR A 366 -3.79 7.01 2.13
C TYR A 366 -4.31 8.17 1.29
N LEU A 367 -3.56 8.50 0.24
CA LEU A 367 -3.96 9.47 -0.77
C LEU A 367 -3.36 9.10 -2.13
N LEU A 368 -3.92 9.69 -3.19
CA LEU A 368 -3.48 9.51 -4.57
C LEU A 368 -3.15 10.89 -5.14
N VAL A 369 -1.89 11.12 -5.52
CA VAL A 369 -1.38 12.43 -5.97
C VAL A 369 -0.59 12.32 -7.26
N VAL A 370 -0.93 13.13 -8.26
CA VAL A 370 -0.18 13.15 -9.53
C VAL A 370 1.27 13.54 -9.26
N LYS A 371 2.23 12.78 -9.78
CA LYS A 371 3.67 12.93 -9.55
C LYS A 371 4.19 14.31 -9.95
N SER A 372 3.64 14.89 -11.03
CA SER A 372 4.00 16.24 -11.50
C SER A 372 3.44 17.37 -10.62
N ASN A 373 2.51 17.09 -9.69
CA ASN A 373 2.00 18.08 -8.74
C ASN A 373 3.02 18.29 -7.61
N ALA A 374 4.12 18.96 -7.91
CA ALA A 374 5.22 19.19 -6.97
C ALA A 374 4.78 19.90 -5.67
N PRO A 375 3.89 20.92 -5.70
CA PRO A 375 3.38 21.54 -4.47
C PRO A 375 2.66 20.57 -3.54
N ALA A 376 1.75 19.74 -4.06
CA ALA A 376 1.02 18.76 -3.26
C ALA A 376 1.95 17.65 -2.74
N ASN A 377 2.87 17.17 -3.58
CA ASN A 377 3.84 16.16 -3.15
C ASN A 377 4.71 16.64 -1.98
N ARG A 378 5.27 17.86 -2.06
CA ARG A 378 6.05 18.45 -0.95
C ARG A 378 5.22 18.57 0.32
N LEU A 379 3.94 18.93 0.19
CA LEU A 379 3.03 19.01 1.33
C LEU A 379 2.86 17.63 2.00
N TYR A 380 2.57 16.60 1.22
CA TYR A 380 2.36 15.26 1.77
C TYR A 380 3.64 14.66 2.35
N ASP A 381 4.80 14.89 1.71
CA ASP A 381 6.10 14.48 2.23
C ASP A 381 6.41 15.18 3.57
N LYS A 382 6.09 16.48 3.70
CA LYS A 382 6.23 17.23 4.96
C LYS A 382 5.39 16.63 6.09
N ILE A 383 4.17 16.15 5.79
CA ILE A 383 3.28 15.51 6.77
C ILE A 383 3.77 14.10 7.16
N GLY A 384 4.64 13.50 6.35
CA GLY A 384 5.20 12.16 6.60
C GLY A 384 4.60 11.05 5.74
N PHE A 385 3.80 11.40 4.72
CA PHE A 385 3.32 10.41 3.75
C PHE A 385 4.48 9.81 2.96
N LYS A 386 4.50 8.48 2.83
CA LYS A 386 5.51 7.71 2.08
C LYS A 386 4.87 7.02 0.89
N GLY A 387 5.62 6.88 -0.20
CA GLY A 387 5.14 6.17 -1.40
C GLY A 387 4.90 4.69 -1.13
N GLN A 388 3.74 4.19 -1.55
CA GLN A 388 3.35 2.79 -1.47
C GLN A 388 3.49 2.09 -2.83
N TYR A 389 2.85 2.67 -3.86
CA TYR A 389 2.96 2.23 -5.25
C TYR A 389 2.55 3.38 -6.18
N ASP A 390 2.84 3.21 -7.47
CA ASP A 390 2.51 4.16 -8.51
C ASP A 390 1.48 3.55 -9.46
N TYR A 391 0.68 4.39 -10.11
CA TYR A 391 -0.17 3.97 -11.22
C TYR A 391 -0.26 5.07 -12.29
N TRP A 392 -0.79 4.72 -13.45
CA TRP A 392 -1.12 5.67 -14.51
C TRP A 392 -2.41 5.27 -15.20
N TYR A 393 -2.94 6.16 -16.04
CA TYR A 393 -4.00 5.82 -16.97
C TYR A 393 -3.44 5.62 -18.37
N ARG A 394 -3.99 4.65 -19.09
CA ARG A 394 -3.86 4.50 -20.54
C ARG A 394 -5.12 5.05 -21.19
N VAL A 395 -4.97 5.97 -22.14
CA VAL A 395 -6.08 6.54 -22.94
C VAL A 395 -5.70 6.65 -24.42
N LYS A 396 -6.64 6.43 -25.36
CA LYS A 396 -6.42 6.81 -26.77
C LYS A 396 -6.44 8.33 -26.91
N LYS A 397 -5.63 8.91 -27.80
CA LYS A 397 -5.76 10.33 -28.18
C LYS A 397 -7.17 10.59 -28.72
N ASP A 398 -7.70 11.78 -28.40
CA ASP A 398 -8.99 12.25 -28.93
C ASP A 398 -8.89 12.57 -30.41
#